data_AF-A0A538L2V4-F1
#
_entry.id   AF-A0A538L2V4-F1
#
_cell.length_a   1.000
_cell.length_b   1.000
_cell.length_c   1.000
_cell.angle_alpha   90.00
_cell.angle_beta   90.00
_cell.angle_gamma   90.00
#
_symmetry.space_group_name_H-M   'P 1'
#
loop_
_entity.id
_entity.type
_entity.pdbx_description
1 polymer ?
#
loop_
_entity_poly.entity_id
_entity_poly.type
_entity_poly.pdbx_seq_one_letter_code
_entity_poly.pdbx_strand_id
1 'polypeptide(L)'
;LHPIARTVSGDRVIDEFVLEFTHDREVPFMLPGVAPTGRKVRIPTVVVMGFEEGKVAYEHIYWDQASVLVQLGMLNPAGLPVAGVEQAERLLELAR
;
A
#
# COMPACT_ATOMS: atom_id res chain seq x y z
N LEU A 1 1.66 -0.85 -10.34
CA LEU A 1 0.42 -0.99 -9.55
C LEU A 1 -0.32 -2.19 -10.12
N HIS A 2 -0.59 -3.19 -9.29
CA HIS A 2 -1.19 -4.47 -9.71
C HIS A 2 -2.60 -4.55 -9.12
N PRO A 3 -3.68 -4.35 -9.91
CA PRO A 3 -5.05 -4.40 -9.41
C PRO A 3 -5.41 -5.78 -8.83
N ILE A 4 -6.16 -5.79 -7.74
CA ILE A 4 -6.67 -7.01 -7.08
C ILE A 4 -8.19 -7.06 -7.18
N ALA A 5 -8.87 -6.03 -6.70
CA ALA A 5 -10.32 -5.95 -6.71
C ALA A 5 -10.79 -4.51 -6.77
N ARG A 6 -12.01 -4.32 -7.27
CA ARG A 6 -12.76 -3.07 -7.22
C ARG A 6 -14.18 -3.34 -6.77
N THR A 7 -14.60 -2.68 -5.71
CA THR A 7 -16.00 -2.68 -5.26
C THR A 7 -16.59 -1.30 -5.50
N VAL A 8 -17.74 -1.24 -6.19
CA VAL A 8 -18.44 0.02 -6.49
C VAL A 8 -19.81 0.01 -5.82
N SER A 9 -20.15 1.12 -5.19
CA SER A 9 -21.48 1.43 -4.66
C SER A 9 -21.95 2.78 -5.20
N GLY A 10 -23.11 3.28 -4.78
CA GLY A 10 -23.69 4.51 -5.32
C GLY A 10 -22.79 5.75 -5.16
N ASP A 11 -22.11 5.87 -4.01
CA ASP A 11 -21.32 7.04 -3.62
C ASP A 11 -19.86 6.68 -3.26
N ARG A 12 -19.45 5.41 -3.40
CA ARG A 12 -18.10 4.97 -3.02
C ARG A 12 -17.50 3.96 -4.00
N VAL A 13 -16.18 4.05 -4.14
CA VAL A 13 -15.33 3.05 -4.80
C VAL A 13 -14.27 2.58 -3.83
N ILE A 14 -14.11 1.27 -3.68
CA ILE A 14 -13.02 0.64 -2.92
C ILE A 14 -12.12 -0.06 -3.92
N ASP A 15 -10.88 0.39 -4.01
CA ASP A 15 -9.83 -0.23 -4.82
C ASP A 15 -8.83 -0.97 -3.93
N GLU A 16 -8.57 -2.22 -4.27
CA GLU A 16 -7.51 -3.03 -3.70
C GLU A 16 -6.45 -3.29 -4.76
N PHE A 17 -5.20 -3.01 -4.45
CA PHE A 17 -4.08 -3.24 -5.37
C PHE A 17 -2.77 -3.46 -4.63
N VAL A 18 -1.80 -4.10 -5.29
CA VAL A 18 -0.40 -4.07 -4.84
C VAL A 18 0.31 -2.86 -5.45
N LEU A 19 0.72 -1.94 -4.60
CA LEU A 19 1.61 -0.84 -4.96
C LEU A 19 3.05 -1.35 -5.02
N GLU A 20 3.76 -1.03 -6.09
CA GLU A 20 5.16 -1.40 -6.27
C GLU A 20 5.95 -0.19 -6.74
N PHE A 21 7.03 0.13 -6.02
CA PHE A 21 7.91 1.25 -6.33
C PHE A 21 9.33 1.03 -5.79
N THR A 22 10.29 1.79 -6.29
CA THR A 22 11.61 1.95 -5.69
C THR A 22 11.60 3.23 -4.88
N HIS A 23 12.05 3.20 -3.62
CA HIS A 23 12.17 4.39 -2.78
C HIS A 23 13.37 5.25 -3.21
N ASP A 24 13.21 5.94 -4.34
CA ASP A 24 14.23 6.75 -5.05
C ASP A 24 14.13 8.25 -4.76
N ARG A 25 13.06 8.67 -4.10
CA ARG A 25 12.74 10.03 -3.68
C ARG A 25 11.94 9.96 -2.38
N GLU A 26 11.82 11.08 -1.67
CA GLU A 26 10.91 11.14 -0.53
C GLU A 26 9.47 10.84 -0.94
N VAL A 27 8.77 10.10 -0.09
CA VAL A 27 7.34 9.76 -0.28
C VAL A 27 6.56 10.27 0.93
N PRO A 28 6.26 11.58 1.05
CA PRO A 28 5.80 12.18 2.30
C PRO A 28 4.52 11.57 2.88
N PHE A 29 3.61 11.08 2.04
CA PHE A 29 2.35 10.49 2.50
C PHE A 29 2.53 9.10 3.14
N MET A 30 3.61 8.39 2.83
CA MET A 30 3.87 7.02 3.31
C MET A 30 5.09 6.96 4.25
N LEU A 31 6.10 7.76 3.97
CA LEU A 31 7.43 7.78 4.60
C LEU A 31 7.85 9.22 4.89
N PRO A 32 7.10 9.96 5.72
CA PRO A 32 7.41 11.36 6.02
C PRO A 32 8.80 11.49 6.65
N GLY A 33 9.67 12.30 6.03
CA GLY A 33 11.02 12.56 6.51
C GLY A 33 12.03 11.43 6.31
N VAL A 34 11.68 10.36 5.58
CA VAL A 34 12.61 9.28 5.27
C VAL A 34 13.32 9.58 3.95
N ALA A 35 14.65 9.70 3.99
CA ALA A 35 15.47 9.87 2.80
C ALA A 35 15.39 8.64 1.87
N PRO A 36 15.58 8.81 0.55
CA PRO A 36 15.58 7.70 -0.41
C PRO A 36 16.50 6.56 0.02
N THR A 37 15.96 5.34 0.12
CA THR A 37 16.72 4.15 0.53
C THR A 37 17.23 3.34 -0.67
N GLY A 38 16.71 3.61 -1.88
CA GLY A 38 17.00 2.84 -3.10
C GLY A 38 16.40 1.43 -3.10
N ARG A 39 15.65 1.05 -2.06
CA ARG A 39 15.04 -0.27 -1.92
C ARG A 39 13.69 -0.34 -2.62
N LYS A 40 13.35 -1.51 -3.14
CA LYS A 40 12.02 -1.79 -3.68
C LYS A 40 11.04 -2.06 -2.54
N VAL A 41 9.81 -1.58 -2.71
CA VAL A 41 8.67 -1.84 -1.83
C VAL A 41 7.55 -2.42 -2.69
N ARG A 42 6.96 -3.53 -2.23
CA ARG A 42 5.70 -4.09 -2.74
C ARG A 42 4.74 -4.23 -1.57
N ILE A 43 3.59 -3.57 -1.63
CA ILE A 43 2.67 -3.51 -0.49
C ILE A 43 1.20 -3.52 -0.95
N PRO A 44 0.36 -4.42 -0.40
CA PRO A 44 -1.08 -4.31 -0.57
C PRO A 44 -1.59 -2.97 -0.04
N THR A 45 -2.41 -2.31 -0.83
CA THR A 45 -2.95 -0.98 -0.56
C THR A 45 -4.45 -1.02 -0.81
N VAL A 46 -5.21 -0.44 0.13
CA VAL A 46 -6.65 -0.23 -0.02
C VAL A 46 -6.91 1.26 -0.11
N VAL A 47 -7.66 1.68 -1.13
CA VAL A 47 -8.12 3.06 -1.27
C VAL A 47 -9.65 3.06 -1.23
N VAL A 48 -10.23 3.76 -0.27
CA VAL A 48 -11.67 4.01 -0.17
C VAL A 48 -11.93 5.45 -0.62
N MET A 49 -12.51 5.60 -1.80
CA MET A 49 -12.90 6.89 -2.38
C MET A 49 -14.40 7.13 -2.16
N GLY A 50 -14.75 8.28 -1.61
CA GLY A 50 -16.14 8.77 -1.57
C GLY A 50 -16.39 9.84 -2.62
N PHE A 51 -17.60 9.87 -3.15
CA PHE A 51 -18.02 10.78 -4.22
C PHE A 51 -19.21 11.64 -3.80
N GLU A 52 -19.13 12.93 -4.08
CA GLU A 52 -20.23 13.91 -3.95
C GLU A 52 -20.35 14.68 -5.27
N GLU A 53 -21.57 14.82 -5.79
CA GLU A 53 -21.85 15.51 -7.06
C GLU A 53 -20.97 15.02 -8.24
N GLY A 54 -20.64 13.73 -8.26
CA GLY A 54 -19.82 13.11 -9.30
C GLY A 54 -18.31 13.42 -9.19
N LYS A 55 -17.85 14.01 -8.10
CA LYS A 55 -16.43 14.29 -7.82
C LYS A 55 -15.94 13.54 -6.59
N VAL A 56 -14.64 13.27 -6.52
CA VAL A 56 -14.02 12.70 -5.32
C VAL A 56 -14.10 13.73 -4.19
N ALA A 57 -14.77 13.35 -3.10
CA ALA A 57 -14.90 14.16 -1.89
C ALA A 57 -13.79 13.84 -0.87
N TYR A 58 -13.41 12.56 -0.76
CA TYR A 58 -12.37 12.10 0.15
C TYR A 58 -11.73 10.79 -0.30
N GLU A 59 -10.55 10.52 0.27
CA GLU A 59 -9.82 9.25 0.12
C GLU A 59 -9.33 8.78 1.50
N HIS A 60 -9.60 7.51 1.82
CA HIS A 60 -8.94 6.83 2.94
C HIS A 60 -8.01 5.75 2.38
N ILE A 61 -6.71 5.87 2.66
CA ILE A 61 -5.69 4.99 2.10
C ILE A 61 -5.07 4.20 3.24
N TYR A 62 -5.05 2.87 3.11
CA TYR A 62 -4.52 1.95 4.12
C TYR A 62 -3.48 1.02 3.52
N TRP A 63 -2.43 0.78 4.31
CA TRP A 63 -1.41 -0.23 4.05
C TRP A 63 -0.79 -0.67 5.40
N ASP A 64 -0.03 -1.76 5.38
CA ASP A 64 0.75 -2.18 6.55
C ASP A 64 2.11 -1.46 6.59
N GLN A 65 2.21 -0.46 7.47
CA GLN A 65 3.44 0.31 7.65
C GLN A 65 4.61 -0.55 8.15
N ALA A 66 4.36 -1.57 8.98
CA ALA A 66 5.44 -2.40 9.50
C ALA A 66 6.12 -3.18 8.38
N SER A 67 5.34 -3.76 7.46
CA SER A 67 5.87 -4.45 6.28
C SER A 67 6.63 -3.51 5.34
N VAL A 68 6.19 -2.25 5.18
CA VAL A 68 6.96 -1.22 4.45
C VAL A 68 8.31 -0.96 5.13
N LEU A 69 8.32 -0.73 6.45
CA LEU A 69 9.56 -0.45 7.19
C LEU A 69 10.54 -1.63 7.20
N VAL A 70 10.05 -2.88 7.26
CA VAL A 70 10.89 -4.07 7.10
C VAL A 70 11.55 -4.10 5.73
N GLN A 71 10.80 -3.87 4.65
CA GLN A 71 11.33 -3.84 3.28
C GLN A 71 12.37 -2.72 3.09
N LEU A 72 12.22 -1.59 3.78
CA LEU A 72 13.16 -0.48 3.77
C LEU A 72 14.38 -0.71 4.68
N GLY A 73 14.42 -1.79 5.46
CA GLY A 73 15.49 -2.07 6.43
C GLY A 73 15.45 -1.18 7.67
N MET A 74 14.30 -0.56 7.96
CA MET A 74 14.11 0.36 9.09
C MET A 74 13.47 -0.33 10.31
N LEU A 75 12.87 -1.51 10.13
CA LEU A 75 12.33 -2.34 11.19
C LEU A 75 12.95 -3.74 11.12
N ASN A 76 13.52 -4.21 12.22
CA ASN A 76 13.98 -5.60 12.33
C ASN A 76 12.77 -6.51 12.60
N PRO A 77 12.46 -7.48 11.71
CA PRO A 77 11.30 -8.35 11.90
C PRO A 77 11.49 -9.42 12.98
N ALA A 78 12.70 -9.61 13.52
CA ALA A 78 12.97 -10.64 14.51
C ALA A 78 12.06 -10.51 15.75
N GLY A 79 11.25 -11.53 16.01
CA GLY A 79 10.31 -11.58 17.13
C GLY A 79 8.99 -10.82 16.90
N LEU A 80 8.76 -10.26 15.70
CA LEU A 80 7.53 -9.56 15.35
C LEU A 80 6.71 -10.38 14.33
N PRO A 81 5.37 -10.38 14.42
CA PRO A 81 4.50 -11.03 13.44
C PRO A 81 4.30 -10.12 12.21
N VAL A 82 5.37 -9.75 11.52
CA VAL A 82 5.34 -8.85 10.34
C VAL A 82 5.73 -9.64 9.09
N ALA A 83 4.90 -9.55 8.06
CA ALA A 83 5.05 -10.37 6.86
C ALA A 83 6.09 -9.82 5.88
N GLY A 84 6.25 -8.50 5.73
CA GLY A 84 7.21 -7.95 4.75
C GLY A 84 6.68 -8.00 3.32
N VAL A 85 7.53 -8.39 2.37
CA VAL A 85 7.18 -8.47 0.94
C VAL A 85 6.25 -9.64 0.64
N GLU A 86 6.35 -10.69 1.47
CA GLU A 86 5.63 -11.94 1.39
C GLU A 86 4.10 -11.71 1.42
N GLN A 87 3.63 -10.65 2.09
CA GLN A 87 2.22 -10.26 2.09
C GLN A 87 1.72 -9.92 0.67
N ALA A 88 2.51 -9.16 -0.10
CA ALA A 88 2.17 -8.78 -1.46
C ALA A 88 2.21 -9.99 -2.40
N GLU A 89 3.22 -10.85 -2.23
CA GLU A 89 3.38 -12.07 -3.04
C GLU A 89 2.23 -13.04 -2.83
N ARG A 90 1.85 -13.26 -1.56
CA ARG A 90 0.73 -14.13 -1.22
C ARG A 90 -0.60 -13.60 -1.77
N LEU A 91 -0.86 -12.30 -1.68
CA LEU A 91 -2.08 -11.71 -2.24
C LEU A 91 -2.14 -11.87 -3.77
N LEU A 92 -1.03 -11.64 -4.46
CA LEU A 92 -0.95 -11.82 -5.93
C LEU A 92 -1.06 -13.28 -6.36
N GLU A 93 -0.67 -14.23 -5.52
CA GLU A 93 -0.90 -15.66 -5.76
C GLU A 93 -2.39 -16.01 -5.66
N LEU A 94 -3.08 -15.48 -4.64
CA LEU A 94 -4.49 -15.77 -4.35
C LEU A 94 -5.48 -15.04 -5.26
N ALA A 95 -5.08 -13.89 -5.84
CA ALA A 95 -5.92 -13.09 -6.72
C ALA A 95 -5.92 -13.57 -8.18
N ARG A 96 -5.22 -14.67 -8.49
CA ARG A 96 -5.27 -15.36 -9.79
C ARG A 96 -6.50 -16.23 -9.90
#